data_AF-A0AAD6JA94-F1
#
_entry.id   AF-A0AAD6JA94-F1
#
_cell.length_a   1.000
_cell.length_b   1.000
_cell.length_c   1.000
_cell.angle_alpha   90.00
_cell.angle_beta   90.00
_cell.angle_gamma   90.00
#
_symmetry.space_group_name_H-M   'P 1'
#
loop_
_entity.id
_entity.type
_entity.pdbx_description
1 polymer ?
#
loop_
_entity_poly.entity_id
_entity_poly.type
_entity_poly.pdbx_seq_one_letter_code
_entity_poly.pdbx_strand_id
1 'polypeptide(L)'
;MVFFLKYDSGYFIAEAEFHEYRELEVDSPKSLENGEGGRLIAPQEACNRIAEVVQEAMRKMEMVADEKMRMFKKARMALEACDRELEEKAKEVADLELDRQNKKLQIEELERIVRLKQAEADMFQLKANEAKREAERLQRIGLAKTDKSEEEYASSYLKLRLSEAEAEKQYLFEKIKLQESSRASQSSGGADPSQLGLIAYQVLTFAARYPCNAAHPTGGFATSKMGLTELDSELRTLSCGGSTEESTVLKAMARLIPSLAVAPSP
;
A
#
# COMPACT_ATOMS: atom_id res chain seq x y z
N MET A 1 -34.31 -52.27 -15.57
CA MET A 1 -32.94 -52.76 -15.80
C MET A 1 -32.14 -51.57 -16.31
N VAL A 2 -31.19 -51.06 -15.52
CA VAL A 2 -30.40 -49.87 -15.90
C VAL A 2 -29.32 -50.34 -16.89
N PHE A 3 -29.42 -49.92 -18.15
CA PHE A 3 -28.40 -50.19 -19.15
C PHE A 3 -27.44 -49.01 -19.25
N PHE A 4 -26.18 -49.24 -18.90
CA PHE A 4 -25.11 -48.28 -19.19
C PHE A 4 -24.66 -48.49 -20.63
N LEU A 5 -25.17 -47.69 -21.56
CA LEU A 5 -24.62 -47.63 -22.91
C LEU A 5 -23.38 -46.73 -22.89
N LYS A 6 -22.22 -47.33 -23.10
CA LYS A 6 -20.94 -46.63 -23.19
C LYS A 6 -20.76 -46.13 -24.63
N TYR A 7 -20.67 -44.82 -24.81
CA TYR A 7 -20.22 -44.18 -26.05
C TYR A 7 -19.03 -43.26 -25.72
N ASP A 8 -18.16 -43.01 -26.70
CA ASP A 8 -16.81 -42.45 -26.51
C ASP A 8 -16.71 -41.03 -25.89
N SER A 9 -17.82 -40.36 -25.53
CA SER A 9 -17.77 -39.02 -24.89
C SER A 9 -18.61 -38.83 -23.62
N GLY A 10 -19.20 -39.87 -23.02
CA GLY A 10 -19.88 -39.74 -21.73
C GLY A 10 -20.94 -40.82 -21.44
N TYR A 11 -21.24 -41.03 -20.16
CA TYR A 11 -22.29 -41.95 -19.72
C TYR A 11 -23.64 -41.21 -19.67
N PHE A 12 -24.58 -41.57 -20.54
CA PHE A 12 -25.98 -41.18 -20.39
C PHE A 12 -26.70 -42.23 -19.54
N ILE A 13 -27.37 -41.80 -18.47
CA ILE A 13 -28.33 -42.65 -17.75
C ILE A 13 -29.62 -42.59 -18.57
N ALA A 14 -29.78 -43.54 -19.50
CA ALA A 14 -31.06 -43.78 -20.11
C ALA A 14 -31.86 -44.67 -19.17
N GLU A 15 -32.73 -44.07 -18.35
CA GLU A 15 -33.85 -44.81 -17.77
C GLU A 15 -34.77 -45.22 -18.91
N ALA A 16 -34.47 -46.36 -19.53
CA ALA A 16 -35.49 -47.12 -20.21
C ALA A 16 -36.44 -47.61 -19.12
N GLU A 17 -37.50 -46.84 -18.86
CA GLU A 17 -38.75 -47.39 -18.36
C GLU A 17 -39.22 -48.42 -19.39
N PHE A 18 -38.64 -49.60 -19.29
CA PHE A 18 -39.24 -50.81 -19.81
C PHE A 18 -40.48 -51.01 -18.94
N HIS A 19 -41.56 -50.30 -19.30
CA HIS A 19 -42.89 -50.68 -18.89
C HIS A 19 -43.05 -52.10 -19.42
N GLU A 20 -42.78 -53.05 -18.52
CA GLU A 20 -43.35 -54.38 -18.58
C GLU A 20 -44.81 -54.19 -18.99
N TYR A 21 -45.20 -54.73 -20.13
CA TYR A 21 -46.60 -54.90 -20.50
C TYR A 21 -47.26 -55.83 -19.47
N ARG A 22 -47.53 -55.27 -18.29
CA ARG A 22 -48.29 -55.82 -17.17
C ARG A 22 -49.05 -54.60 -16.66
N GLU A 23 -50.05 -54.12 -17.38
CA GLU A 23 -51.37 -54.72 -17.43
C GLU A 23 -52.02 -54.42 -18.79
N LEU A 24 -52.12 -55.43 -19.67
CA LEU A 24 -53.42 -55.57 -20.31
C LEU A 24 -54.27 -56.18 -19.20
N GLU A 25 -55.27 -55.45 -18.70
CA GLU A 25 -56.46 -56.10 -18.17
C GLU A 25 -56.93 -57.05 -19.27
N VAL A 26 -56.47 -58.30 -19.15
CA VAL A 26 -57.17 -59.44 -19.68
C VAL A 26 -58.45 -59.46 -18.87
N ASP A 27 -59.42 -58.65 -19.28
CA ASP A 27 -60.81 -59.04 -19.15
C ASP A 27 -60.90 -60.32 -19.96
N SER A 28 -60.58 -61.42 -19.27
CA SER A 28 -60.94 -62.76 -19.65
C SER A 28 -62.44 -62.66 -19.94
N PRO A 29 -62.91 -62.87 -21.19
CA PRO A 29 -64.30 -63.17 -21.35
C PRO A 29 -64.51 -64.44 -20.54
N LYS A 30 -65.20 -64.23 -19.42
CA LYS A 30 -65.79 -65.19 -18.53
C LYS A 30 -66.01 -66.51 -19.24
N SER A 31 -65.47 -67.57 -18.62
CA SER A 31 -66.16 -68.84 -18.49
C SER A 31 -66.66 -69.45 -19.80
N LEU A 32 -65.85 -70.37 -20.30
CA LEU A 32 -66.28 -71.55 -21.04
C LEU A 32 -67.37 -72.30 -20.24
N GLU A 33 -68.63 -71.82 -20.26
CA GLU A 33 -69.78 -72.71 -20.31
C GLU A 33 -69.88 -73.11 -21.78
N ASN A 34 -69.73 -74.36 -22.16
CA ASN A 34 -70.51 -75.47 -21.68
C ASN A 34 -69.74 -76.75 -22.01
N GLY A 35 -69.76 -77.72 -21.11
CA GLY A 35 -69.18 -79.03 -21.38
C GLY A 35 -69.86 -79.69 -22.57
N GLU A 36 -69.12 -79.93 -23.65
CA GLU A 36 -69.49 -80.94 -24.63
C GLU A 36 -68.24 -81.38 -25.38
N GLY A 37 -67.69 -82.52 -24.98
CA GLY A 37 -66.75 -83.25 -25.82
C GLY A 37 -67.42 -83.60 -27.15
N GLY A 38 -66.77 -83.27 -28.26
CA GLY A 38 -67.01 -83.95 -29.54
C GLY A 38 -68.06 -83.36 -30.50
N ARG A 39 -68.49 -82.10 -30.37
CA ARG A 39 -69.33 -81.45 -31.41
C ARG A 39 -68.45 -80.76 -32.46
N LEU A 40 -68.56 -81.20 -33.73
CA LEU A 40 -67.91 -80.56 -34.87
C LEU A 40 -68.50 -79.15 -35.08
N ILE A 41 -67.66 -78.12 -35.02
CA ILE A 41 -68.05 -76.74 -35.35
C ILE A 41 -68.40 -76.67 -36.84
N ALA A 42 -69.48 -75.98 -37.20
CA ALA A 42 -69.83 -75.76 -38.60
C ALA A 42 -68.72 -74.93 -39.28
N PRO A 43 -68.25 -75.28 -40.49
CA PRO A 43 -67.16 -74.57 -41.16
C PRO A 43 -67.33 -73.04 -41.23
N GLN A 44 -68.56 -72.56 -41.40
CA GLN A 44 -68.90 -71.14 -41.42
C GLN A 44 -68.64 -70.45 -40.06
N GLU A 45 -68.95 -71.13 -38.97
CA GLU A 45 -68.78 -70.61 -37.61
C GLU A 45 -67.29 -70.53 -37.24
N ALA A 46 -66.48 -71.51 -37.68
CA ALA A 46 -65.03 -71.47 -37.52
C ALA A 46 -64.41 -70.29 -38.30
N CYS A 47 -64.85 -70.04 -39.54
CA CYS A 47 -64.40 -68.90 -40.34
C CYS A 47 -64.76 -67.55 -39.68
N ASN A 48 -65.97 -67.42 -39.12
CA ASN A 48 -66.39 -66.20 -38.43
C ASN A 48 -65.53 -65.95 -37.17
N ARG A 49 -65.28 -66.97 -36.34
CA ARG A 49 -64.39 -66.86 -35.17
C ARG A 49 -62.96 -66.47 -35.55
N ILE A 50 -62.43 -67.00 -36.66
CA ILE A 50 -61.10 -66.61 -37.17
C ILE A 50 -61.11 -65.14 -37.61
N ALA A 51 -62.13 -64.70 -38.33
CA ALA A 51 -62.25 -63.31 -38.77
C ALA A 51 -62.30 -62.34 -37.60
N GLU A 52 -63.03 -62.66 -36.53
CA GLU A 52 -63.08 -61.87 -35.29
C GLU A 52 -61.70 -61.75 -34.62
N VAL A 53 -60.99 -62.87 -34.46
CA VAL A 53 -59.64 -62.87 -33.86
C VAL A 53 -58.64 -62.08 -34.71
N VAL A 54 -58.71 -62.19 -36.04
CA VAL A 54 -57.86 -61.42 -36.95
C VAL A 54 -58.17 -59.92 -36.86
N GLN A 55 -59.46 -59.54 -36.84
CA GLN A 55 -59.87 -58.14 -36.69
C GLN A 55 -59.45 -57.56 -35.34
N GLU A 56 -59.56 -58.33 -34.26
CA GLU A 56 -59.11 -57.92 -32.93
C GLU A 56 -57.58 -57.73 -32.89
N ALA A 57 -56.82 -58.65 -33.51
CA ALA A 57 -55.37 -58.53 -33.64
C ALA A 57 -54.97 -57.27 -34.43
N MET A 58 -55.65 -56.98 -35.53
CA MET A 58 -55.43 -55.75 -36.30
C MET A 58 -55.69 -54.49 -35.46
N ARG A 59 -56.78 -54.46 -34.69
CA ARG A 59 -57.10 -53.32 -33.80
C ARG A 59 -56.03 -53.13 -32.71
N LYS A 60 -55.53 -54.21 -32.10
CA LYS A 60 -54.43 -54.14 -31.11
C LYS A 60 -53.13 -53.65 -31.75
N MET A 61 -52.81 -54.08 -32.97
CA MET A 61 -51.64 -53.60 -33.69
C MET A 61 -51.73 -52.11 -34.02
N GLU A 62 -52.91 -51.62 -34.42
CA GLU A 62 -53.16 -50.20 -34.69
C GLU A 62 -52.96 -49.36 -33.41
N MET A 63 -53.55 -49.78 -32.29
CA MET A 63 -53.35 -49.13 -30.98
C MET A 63 -51.87 -49.07 -30.58
N VAL A 64 -51.10 -50.14 -30.80
CA VAL A 64 -49.65 -50.17 -30.53
C VAL A 64 -48.89 -49.24 -31.47
N ALA A 65 -49.28 -49.15 -32.74
CA ALA A 65 -48.63 -48.27 -33.71
C ALA A 65 -48.84 -46.79 -33.34
N ASP A 66 -50.06 -46.41 -32.95
CA ASP A 66 -50.40 -45.06 -32.53
C ASP A 66 -49.67 -44.68 -31.23
N GLU A 67 -49.63 -45.58 -30.26
CA GLU A 67 -48.93 -45.33 -29.00
C GLU A 67 -47.42 -45.21 -29.20
N LYS A 68 -46.82 -46.06 -30.05
CA LYS A 68 -45.40 -45.93 -30.42
C LYS A 68 -45.13 -44.62 -31.14
N MET A 69 -46.01 -44.19 -32.03
CA MET A 69 -45.90 -42.90 -32.72
C MET A 69 -45.97 -41.73 -31.74
N ARG A 70 -46.87 -41.80 -30.75
CA ARG A 70 -47.01 -40.81 -29.67
C ARG A 70 -45.74 -40.73 -28.84
N MET A 71 -45.19 -41.87 -28.42
CA MET A 71 -43.94 -41.94 -27.65
C MET A 71 -42.75 -41.43 -28.45
N PHE A 72 -42.63 -41.80 -29.73
CA PHE A 72 -41.57 -41.31 -30.60
C PHE A 72 -41.60 -39.78 -30.74
N LYS A 73 -42.78 -39.19 -30.96
CA LYS A 73 -42.95 -37.73 -31.01
C LYS A 73 -42.50 -37.06 -29.72
N LYS A 74 -42.90 -37.61 -28.56
CA LYS A 74 -42.50 -37.09 -27.25
C LYS A 74 -40.98 -37.17 -27.06
N ALA A 75 -40.37 -38.31 -27.38
CA ALA A 75 -38.92 -38.50 -27.27
C ALA A 75 -38.15 -37.54 -28.20
N ARG A 76 -38.64 -37.33 -29.42
CA ARG A 76 -38.04 -36.37 -30.36
C ARG A 76 -38.07 -34.94 -29.81
N MET A 77 -39.21 -34.50 -29.27
CA MET A 77 -39.32 -33.17 -28.66
C MET A 77 -38.39 -32.99 -27.45
N ALA A 78 -38.21 -34.04 -26.65
CA ALA A 78 -37.28 -34.01 -25.52
C ALA A 78 -35.83 -33.88 -26.00
N LEU A 79 -35.44 -34.62 -27.03
CA LEU A 79 -34.11 -34.51 -27.65
C LEU A 79 -33.86 -33.10 -28.19
N GLU A 80 -34.81 -32.53 -28.93
CA GLU A 80 -34.74 -31.15 -29.45
C GLU A 80 -34.67 -30.09 -28.32
N ALA A 81 -35.20 -30.39 -27.14
CA ALA A 81 -35.04 -29.52 -25.96
C ALA A 81 -33.62 -29.63 -25.38
N CYS A 82 -33.10 -30.85 -25.22
CA CYS A 82 -31.73 -31.07 -24.76
C CYS A 82 -30.68 -30.47 -25.71
N ASP A 83 -30.86 -30.58 -27.02
CA ASP A 83 -29.93 -30.01 -28.00
C ASP A 83 -29.85 -28.48 -27.87
N ARG A 84 -30.99 -27.81 -27.67
CA ARG A 84 -31.05 -26.36 -27.43
C ARG A 84 -30.36 -25.97 -26.12
N GLU A 85 -30.61 -26.72 -25.04
CA GLU A 85 -29.95 -26.48 -23.75
C GLU A 85 -28.43 -26.65 -23.85
N LEU A 86 -27.96 -27.66 -24.59
CA LEU A 86 -26.53 -27.86 -24.84
C LEU A 86 -25.91 -26.69 -25.60
N GLU A 87 -26.61 -26.17 -26.62
CA GLU A 87 -26.15 -24.99 -27.36
C GLU A 87 -26.10 -23.73 -26.48
N GLU A 88 -27.10 -23.51 -25.62
CA GLU A 88 -27.10 -22.42 -24.65
C GLU A 88 -25.93 -22.54 -23.65
N LYS A 89 -25.67 -23.75 -23.15
CA LYS A 89 -24.53 -24.01 -22.26
C LYS A 89 -23.19 -23.83 -22.95
N ALA A 90 -23.07 -24.19 -24.22
CA ALA A 90 -21.86 -23.96 -24.99
C ALA A 90 -21.57 -22.45 -25.15
N LYS A 91 -22.61 -21.63 -25.34
CA LYS A 91 -22.48 -20.16 -25.37
C LYS A 91 -22.06 -19.61 -24.00
N GLU A 92 -22.71 -20.05 -22.93
CA GLU A 92 -22.38 -19.64 -21.55
C GLU A 92 -20.91 -19.96 -21.21
N VAL A 93 -20.41 -21.14 -21.60
CA VAL A 93 -19.01 -21.51 -21.41
C VAL A 93 -18.07 -20.60 -22.20
N ALA A 94 -18.39 -20.31 -23.46
CA ALA A 94 -17.59 -19.41 -24.28
C ALA A 94 -17.50 -17.99 -23.69
N ASP A 95 -18.62 -17.47 -23.18
CA ASP A 95 -18.69 -16.16 -22.52
C ASP A 95 -17.86 -16.15 -21.23
N LEU A 96 -17.97 -17.19 -20.40
CA LEU A 96 -17.16 -17.33 -19.18
C LEU A 96 -15.66 -17.45 -19.47
N GLU A 97 -15.28 -18.13 -20.55
CA GLU A 97 -13.89 -18.23 -20.99
C GLU A 97 -13.33 -16.87 -21.41
N LEU A 98 -14.11 -16.09 -22.18
CA LEU A 98 -13.74 -14.73 -22.57
C LEU A 98 -13.56 -13.83 -21.34
N ASP A 99 -14.52 -13.86 -20.41
CA ASP A 99 -14.45 -13.13 -19.15
C ASP A 99 -13.22 -13.50 -18.32
N ARG A 100 -12.86 -14.79 -18.29
CA ARG A 100 -11.65 -15.26 -17.62
C ARG A 100 -10.38 -14.68 -18.26
N GLN A 101 -10.32 -14.63 -19.60
CA GLN A 101 -9.18 -14.01 -20.29
C GLN A 101 -9.09 -12.51 -20.02
N ASN A 102 -10.23 -11.80 -20.03
CA ASN A 102 -10.28 -10.38 -19.70
C ASN A 102 -9.79 -10.10 -18.27
N LYS A 103 -10.24 -10.89 -17.29
CA LYS A 103 -9.79 -10.79 -15.90
C LYS A 103 -8.29 -11.07 -15.77
N LYS A 104 -7.76 -12.04 -16.53
CA LYS A 104 -6.31 -12.32 -16.56
C LYS A 104 -5.51 -11.10 -17.03
N LEU A 105 -5.94 -10.45 -18.10
CA LEU A 105 -5.29 -9.22 -18.59
C LEU A 105 -5.37 -8.08 -17.59
N GLN A 106 -6.50 -7.92 -16.91
CA GLN A 106 -6.64 -6.91 -15.83
C GLN A 106 -5.70 -7.18 -14.66
N ILE A 107 -5.52 -8.44 -14.26
CA ILE A 107 -4.57 -8.82 -13.20
C ILE A 107 -3.13 -8.48 -13.63
N GLU A 108 -2.73 -8.87 -14.84
CA GLU A 108 -1.38 -8.59 -15.36
C GLU A 108 -1.08 -7.08 -15.41
N GLU A 109 -2.09 -6.27 -15.79
CA GLU A 109 -1.98 -4.81 -15.80
C GLU A 109 -1.86 -4.22 -14.38
N LEU A 110 -2.65 -4.72 -13.43
CA LEU A 110 -2.53 -4.30 -12.02
C LEU A 110 -1.16 -4.64 -11.45
N GLU A 111 -0.63 -5.84 -11.73
CA GLU A 111 0.71 -6.22 -11.32
C GLU A 111 1.79 -5.31 -11.91
N ARG A 112 1.63 -4.89 -13.17
CA ARG A 112 2.53 -3.91 -13.81
C ARG A 112 2.51 -2.57 -13.08
N ILE A 113 1.32 -2.08 -12.71
CA ILE A 113 1.16 -0.84 -11.96
C ILE A 113 1.80 -0.96 -10.57
N VAL A 114 1.58 -2.07 -9.86
CA VAL A 114 2.17 -2.33 -8.54
C VAL A 114 3.70 -2.30 -8.63
N ARG A 115 4.30 -2.99 -9.61
CA ARG A 115 5.76 -2.97 -9.82
C ARG A 115 6.29 -1.56 -10.08
N LEU A 116 5.58 -0.78 -10.90
CA LEU A 116 5.96 0.60 -11.19
C LEU A 116 5.90 1.48 -9.93
N LYS A 117 4.84 1.36 -9.14
CA LYS A 117 4.67 2.13 -7.91
C LYS A 117 5.69 1.75 -6.83
N GLN A 118 6.06 0.48 -6.74
CA GLN A 118 7.13 0.05 -5.86
C GLN A 118 8.47 0.70 -6.26
N ALA A 119 8.82 0.66 -7.54
CA ALA A 119 10.06 1.30 -8.02
C ALA A 119 10.05 2.82 -7.80
N GLU A 120 8.89 3.47 -7.97
CA GLU A 120 8.71 4.90 -7.68
C GLU A 120 8.94 5.20 -6.19
N ALA A 121 8.35 4.41 -5.30
CA ALA A 121 8.54 4.54 -3.85
C ALA A 121 10.00 4.33 -3.43
N ASP A 122 10.68 3.31 -3.97
CA ASP A 122 12.09 3.03 -3.68
C ASP A 122 12.99 4.20 -4.10
N MET A 123 12.71 4.81 -5.26
CA MET A 123 13.45 5.97 -5.75
C MET A 123 13.22 7.21 -4.87
N PHE A 124 11.99 7.45 -4.42
CA PHE A 124 11.70 8.53 -3.47
C PHE A 124 12.42 8.32 -2.13
N GLN A 125 12.41 7.10 -1.59
CA GLN A 125 13.12 6.78 -0.37
C GLN A 125 14.64 6.99 -0.52
N LEU A 126 15.20 6.58 -1.67
CA LEU A 126 16.62 6.81 -1.98
C LEU A 126 16.95 8.31 -1.98
N LYS A 127 16.14 9.14 -2.64
CA LYS A 127 16.32 10.60 -2.67
C LYS A 127 16.19 11.23 -1.29
N ALA A 128 15.22 10.80 -0.49
CA ALA A 128 15.06 11.30 0.88
C ALA A 128 16.30 10.99 1.73
N ASN A 129 16.82 9.76 1.61
CA ASN A 129 18.04 9.34 2.30
C ASN A 129 19.28 10.13 1.83
N GLU A 130 19.40 10.40 0.53
CA GLU A 130 20.48 11.20 -0.04
C GLU A 130 20.43 12.65 0.45
N ALA A 131 19.26 13.28 0.41
CA ALA A 131 19.06 14.64 0.90
C ALA A 131 19.39 14.76 2.39
N LYS A 132 18.97 13.77 3.20
CA LYS A 132 19.32 13.72 4.62
C LYS A 132 20.83 13.64 4.84
N ARG A 133 21.51 12.73 4.13
CA ARG A 133 22.97 12.56 4.24
C ARG A 133 23.72 13.84 3.84
N GLU A 134 23.26 14.51 2.80
CA GLU A 134 23.88 15.75 2.32
C GLU A 134 23.65 16.91 3.30
N ALA A 135 22.45 17.03 3.88
CA ALA A 135 22.17 18.00 4.94
C ALA A 135 23.09 17.80 6.17
N GLU A 136 23.24 16.55 6.64
CA GLU A 136 24.16 16.20 7.73
C GLU A 136 25.63 16.50 7.40
N ARG A 137 26.04 16.31 6.14
CA ARG A 137 27.38 16.68 5.67
C ARG A 137 27.60 18.19 5.71
N LEU A 138 26.64 18.96 5.21
CA LEU A 138 26.70 20.43 5.22
C LEU A 138 26.68 20.98 6.65
N GLN A 139 25.86 20.41 7.54
CA GLN A 139 25.82 20.79 8.95
C GLN A 139 27.20 20.62 9.62
N ARG A 140 27.86 19.47 9.40
CA ARG A 140 29.22 19.24 9.94
C ARG A 140 30.24 20.26 9.43
N ILE A 141 30.14 20.62 8.14
CA ILE A 141 31.03 21.65 7.55
C ILE A 141 30.73 23.03 8.15
N GLY A 142 29.44 23.36 8.33
CA GLY A 142 29.02 24.61 8.95
C GLY A 142 29.61 24.77 10.35
N LEU A 143 29.42 23.77 11.21
CA LEU A 143 29.97 23.76 12.58
C LEU A 143 31.50 23.89 12.58
N ALA A 144 32.20 23.06 11.80
CA ALA A 144 33.66 23.10 11.74
C ALA A 144 34.21 24.44 11.24
N LYS A 145 33.49 25.13 10.33
CA LYS A 145 33.88 26.47 9.86
C LYS A 145 33.64 27.54 10.92
N THR A 146 32.50 27.50 11.59
CA THR A 146 32.18 28.43 12.68
C THR A 146 33.22 28.30 13.80
N ASP A 147 33.45 27.08 14.30
CA ASP A 147 34.42 26.80 15.37
C ASP A 147 35.82 27.34 15.02
N LYS A 148 36.29 27.04 13.80
CA LYS A 148 37.61 27.50 13.34
C LYS A 148 37.69 29.03 13.24
N SER A 149 36.64 29.68 12.73
CA SER A 149 36.62 31.13 12.58
C SER A 149 36.54 31.87 13.92
N GLU A 150 35.81 31.31 14.89
CA GLU A 150 35.73 31.85 16.25
C GLU A 150 37.07 31.71 16.98
N GLU A 151 37.74 30.57 16.86
CA GLU A 151 39.07 30.35 17.41
C GLU A 151 40.12 31.30 16.79
N GLU A 152 40.11 31.46 15.47
CA GLU A 152 41.01 32.39 14.75
C GLU A 152 40.76 33.85 15.14
N TYR A 153 39.49 34.26 15.30
CA TYR A 153 39.13 35.61 15.74
C TYR A 153 39.61 35.87 17.18
N ALA A 154 39.34 34.96 18.11
CA ALA A 154 39.78 35.08 19.50
C ALA A 154 41.32 35.15 19.59
N SER A 155 42.02 34.28 18.86
CA SER A 155 43.49 34.27 18.81
C SER A 155 44.06 35.58 18.26
N SER A 156 43.51 36.08 17.15
CA SER A 156 43.96 37.33 16.53
C SER A 156 43.68 38.55 17.41
N TYR A 157 42.51 38.59 18.05
CA TYR A 157 42.14 39.65 18.99
C TYR A 157 43.07 39.69 20.20
N LEU A 158 43.34 38.54 20.82
CA LEU A 158 44.24 38.46 21.98
C LEU A 158 45.68 38.85 21.61
N LYS A 159 46.18 38.42 20.45
CA LYS A 159 47.49 38.83 19.93
C LYS A 159 47.57 40.34 19.73
N LEU A 160 46.55 40.95 19.14
CA LEU A 160 46.48 42.40 18.95
C LEU A 160 46.52 43.12 20.31
N ARG A 161 45.69 42.70 21.27
CA ARG A 161 45.64 43.30 22.62
C ARG A 161 46.96 43.18 23.37
N LEU A 162 47.64 42.04 23.24
CA LEU A 162 48.96 41.84 23.80
C LEU A 162 49.98 42.79 23.17
N SER A 163 49.99 42.90 21.83
CA SER A 163 50.90 43.82 21.13
C SER A 163 50.66 45.29 21.46
N GLU A 164 49.40 45.70 21.62
CA GLU A 164 49.02 47.05 22.05
C GLU A 164 49.51 47.32 23.49
N ALA A 165 49.32 46.37 24.40
CA ALA A 165 49.80 46.48 25.77
C ALA A 165 51.32 46.53 25.85
N GLU A 166 52.03 45.73 25.05
CA GLU A 166 53.49 45.75 24.97
C GLU A 166 54.03 47.08 24.44
N ALA A 167 53.39 47.65 23.41
CA ALA A 167 53.76 48.95 22.86
C ALA A 167 53.50 50.09 23.86
N GLU A 168 52.36 50.10 24.55
CA GLU A 168 52.05 51.10 25.59
C GLU A 168 53.03 50.99 26.77
N LYS A 169 53.39 49.76 27.18
CA LYS A 169 54.42 49.52 28.20
C LYS A 169 55.78 50.09 27.78
N GLN A 170 56.23 49.81 26.55
CA GLN A 170 57.50 50.31 26.03
C GLN A 170 57.51 51.84 25.97
N TYR A 171 56.42 52.45 25.49
CA TYR A 171 56.27 53.90 25.46
C TYR A 171 56.35 54.54 26.84
N LEU A 172 55.63 53.98 27.84
CA LEU A 172 55.69 54.47 29.22
C LEU A 172 57.09 54.33 29.82
N PHE A 173 57.76 53.20 29.56
CA PHE A 173 59.13 52.96 30.03
C PHE A 173 60.12 53.98 29.46
N GLU A 174 60.04 54.25 28.15
CA GLU A 174 60.90 55.25 27.50
C GLU A 174 60.61 56.67 27.99
N LYS A 175 59.32 57.01 28.21
CA LYS A 175 58.90 58.29 28.78
C LYS A 175 59.46 58.50 30.18
N ILE A 176 59.43 57.49 31.04
CA ILE A 176 60.06 57.54 32.38
C ILE A 176 61.56 57.74 32.24
N LYS A 177 62.23 56.95 31.40
CA LYS A 177 63.68 57.02 31.19
C LYS A 177 64.14 58.41 30.73
N LEU A 178 63.42 59.03 29.79
CA LEU A 178 63.72 60.39 29.34
C LEU A 178 63.54 61.42 30.46
N GLN A 179 62.47 61.29 31.27
CA GLN A 179 62.24 62.20 32.39
C GLN A 179 63.32 62.06 33.47
N GLU A 180 63.78 60.83 33.75
CA GLU A 180 64.90 60.56 34.66
C GLU A 180 66.23 61.12 34.12
N SER A 181 66.52 60.92 32.83
CA SER A 181 67.68 61.52 32.18
C SER A 181 67.66 63.06 32.24
N SER A 182 66.48 63.67 32.08
CA SER A 182 66.30 65.13 32.18
C SER A 182 66.61 65.65 33.58
N ARG A 183 66.27 64.88 34.63
CA ARG A 183 66.62 65.20 36.02
C ARG A 183 68.10 65.06 36.31
N ALA A 184 68.77 64.08 35.71
CA ALA A 184 70.21 63.87 35.89
C ALA A 184 71.05 65.01 35.28
N SER A 185 70.53 65.72 34.26
CA SER A 185 71.19 66.87 33.63
C SER A 185 70.86 68.23 34.29
N GLN A 186 69.81 68.33 35.11
CA GLN A 186 69.43 69.53 35.84
C GLN A 186 69.82 69.42 37.33
N SER A 187 71.09 69.65 37.63
CA SER A 187 71.57 69.78 39.03
C SER A 187 71.26 71.15 39.67
N SER A 188 70.48 72.00 39.00
CA SER A 188 69.98 73.25 39.57
C SER A 188 68.66 73.67 38.91
N GLY A 189 67.54 73.46 39.60
CA GLY A 189 66.25 74.08 39.27
C GLY A 189 65.10 73.12 38.98
N GLY A 190 64.27 72.89 40.00
CA GLY A 190 62.83 72.60 39.92
C GLY A 190 62.36 71.54 38.90
N ALA A 191 62.43 70.26 39.27
CA ALA A 191 61.60 69.25 38.61
C ALA A 191 60.12 69.55 38.91
N ASP A 192 59.31 69.84 37.89
CA ASP A 192 57.89 70.16 38.01
C ASP A 192 57.11 68.94 38.58
N PRO A 193 56.63 69.00 39.84
CA PRO A 193 56.00 67.85 40.50
C PRO A 193 54.72 67.37 39.79
N SER A 194 54.13 68.25 38.98
CA SER A 194 52.95 68.00 38.16
C SER A 194 53.18 66.92 37.09
N GLN A 195 54.39 66.85 36.49
CA GLN A 195 54.69 65.87 35.44
C GLN A 195 54.92 64.45 36.00
N LEU A 196 55.43 64.33 37.23
CA LEU A 196 55.57 63.05 37.93
C LEU A 196 54.22 62.42 38.24
N GLY A 197 53.30 63.24 38.76
CA GLY A 197 51.95 62.81 39.06
C GLY A 197 51.26 62.26 37.81
N LEU A 198 51.42 62.92 36.66
CA LEU A 198 50.86 62.48 35.38
C LEU A 198 51.40 61.13 34.91
N ILE A 199 52.71 60.88 34.99
CA ILE A 199 53.28 59.59 34.58
C ILE A 199 52.88 58.48 35.55
N ALA A 200 52.91 58.74 36.86
CA ALA A 200 52.44 57.78 37.87
C ALA A 200 50.97 57.41 37.64
N TYR A 201 50.11 58.40 37.33
CA TYR A 201 48.72 58.16 36.96
C TYR A 201 48.60 57.29 35.71
N GLN A 202 49.40 57.55 34.67
CA GLN A 202 49.40 56.76 33.43
C GLN A 202 49.82 55.31 33.67
N VAL A 203 50.86 55.07 34.48
CA VAL A 203 51.30 53.72 34.86
C VAL A 203 50.24 52.98 35.67
N LEU A 204 49.61 53.63 36.64
CA LEU A 204 48.50 53.05 37.41
C LEU A 204 47.29 52.73 36.52
N THR A 205 46.98 53.61 35.57
CA THR A 205 45.88 53.41 34.62
C THR A 205 46.16 52.24 33.68
N PHE A 206 47.41 52.10 33.20
CA PHE A 206 47.86 50.95 32.43
C PHE A 206 47.76 49.65 33.23
N ALA A 207 48.25 49.63 34.47
CA ALA A 207 48.18 48.47 35.35
C ALA A 207 46.74 48.06 35.70
N ALA A 208 45.82 49.04 35.82
CA ALA A 208 44.40 48.79 36.03
C ALA A 208 43.71 48.20 34.77
N ARG A 209 44.16 48.57 33.57
CA ARG A 209 43.64 48.06 32.30
C ARG A 209 44.19 46.66 31.96
N TYR A 210 45.42 46.37 32.39
CA TYR A 210 46.09 45.09 32.19
C TYR A 210 46.55 44.51 33.53
N PRO A 211 45.62 44.03 34.38
CA PRO A 211 46.00 43.37 35.61
C PRO A 211 46.78 42.10 35.26
N CYS A 212 48.05 42.05 35.68
CA CYS A 212 48.86 40.84 35.60
C CYS A 212 48.26 39.78 36.52
N ASN A 213 47.36 38.95 36.01
CA ASN A 213 47.01 37.71 36.68
C ASN A 213 48.23 36.80 36.62
N ALA A 214 49.00 36.76 37.69
CA ALA A 214 49.98 35.70 37.96
C ALA A 214 49.22 34.40 38.28
N ALA A 215 48.44 33.89 37.32
CA ALA A 215 47.74 32.63 37.42
C ALA A 215 48.32 31.67 36.36
N HIS A 216 48.86 30.57 36.86
CA HIS A 216 49.28 29.40 36.08
C HIS A 216 48.22 29.00 35.03
N PRO A 217 48.63 28.45 33.87
CA PRO A 217 47.69 28.01 32.85
C PRO A 217 47.14 26.64 33.23
N THR A 218 46.09 26.58 34.03
CA THR A 218 45.14 25.46 33.98
C THR A 218 43.95 25.89 33.15
N GLY A 219 43.93 25.42 31.91
CA GLY A 219 42.86 25.66 30.94
C GLY A 219 41.51 25.33 31.54
N GLY A 220 40.62 26.32 31.54
CA GLY A 220 39.29 26.20 32.11
C GLY A 220 38.59 27.54 32.10
N PHE A 221 38.40 28.13 30.92
CA PHE A 221 37.47 29.25 30.79
C PHE A 221 36.06 28.69 30.92
N ALA A 222 35.46 28.90 32.09
CA ALA A 222 34.03 28.82 32.29
C ALA A 222 33.38 29.90 31.42
N THR A 223 32.95 29.54 30.22
CA THR A 223 32.02 30.36 29.45
C THR A 223 30.66 30.26 30.13
N SER A 224 30.19 31.42 30.58
CA SER A 224 28.80 31.64 30.99
C SER A 224 27.88 31.22 29.86
N LYS A 225 27.37 29.99 29.91
CA LYS A 225 26.22 29.52 29.15
C LYS A 225 24.98 30.25 29.67
N MET A 226 24.75 31.45 29.18
CA MET A 226 23.41 32.05 29.19
C MET A 226 23.12 32.53 27.78
N GLY A 227 22.20 31.83 27.10
CA GLY A 227 21.60 32.34 25.87
C GLY A 227 21.74 31.47 24.62
N LEU A 228 21.70 30.14 24.70
CA LEU A 228 21.48 29.28 23.51
C LEU A 228 20.72 27.97 23.82
N THR A 229 19.90 27.93 24.87
CA THR A 229 19.12 26.72 25.22
C THR A 229 17.63 26.83 24.91
N GLU A 230 17.17 27.89 24.23
CA GLU A 230 15.73 28.13 24.00
C GLU A 230 15.28 27.92 22.55
N LEU A 231 16.20 27.68 21.61
CA LEU A 231 15.87 27.35 20.21
C LEU A 231 16.02 25.85 19.86
N ASP A 232 16.51 25.04 20.79
CA ASP A 232 16.68 23.59 20.61
C ASP A 232 15.46 22.77 21.11
N SER A 233 14.53 23.41 21.82
CA SER A 233 13.27 22.82 22.28
C SER A 233 12.16 22.88 21.23
N GLU A 234 12.19 23.83 20.29
CA GLU A 234 11.19 23.93 19.21
C GLU A 234 11.54 23.08 17.98
N LEU A 235 12.80 22.71 17.75
CA LEU A 235 13.15 21.76 16.68
C LEU A 235 12.96 20.29 17.09
N ARG A 236 12.84 19.99 18.39
CA ARG A 236 12.61 18.63 18.89
C ARG A 236 11.14 18.19 18.86
N THR A 237 10.20 19.12 18.78
CA THR A 237 8.76 18.82 18.62
C THR A 237 8.37 18.44 17.19
N LEU A 238 9.26 18.59 16.20
CA LEU A 238 9.03 18.14 14.82
C LEU A 238 9.70 16.80 14.47
N SER A 239 10.44 16.19 15.41
CA SER A 239 11.24 14.99 15.16
C SER A 239 10.69 13.70 15.78
N CYS A 240 9.56 13.77 16.48
CA CYS A 240 8.90 12.60 17.09
C CYS A 240 7.39 12.60 16.79
N GLY A 241 7.06 12.37 15.53
CA GLY A 241 5.71 12.01 15.07
C GLY A 241 5.78 10.72 14.28
N GLY A 242 6.03 9.61 14.97
CA GLY A 242 5.82 8.28 14.39
C GLY A 242 4.33 8.09 14.07
N SER A 243 4.06 7.66 12.85
CA SER A 243 2.82 7.00 12.39
C SER A 243 1.50 7.69 12.77
N THR A 244 1.00 8.59 11.91
CA THR A 244 -0.42 8.65 11.47
C THR A 244 -0.69 9.97 10.69
N GLU A 245 0.12 10.34 9.70
CA GLU A 245 -0.25 11.47 8.84
C GLU A 245 -1.35 11.11 7.82
N GLU A 246 -1.48 9.82 7.46
CA GLU A 246 -2.63 9.36 6.67
C GLU A 246 -3.96 9.50 7.41
N SER A 247 -3.96 9.43 8.76
CA SER A 247 -5.19 9.58 9.54
C SER A 247 -5.70 11.02 9.54
N THR A 248 -4.81 12.01 9.63
CA THR A 248 -5.18 13.44 9.70
C THR A 248 -5.59 13.99 8.34
N VAL A 249 -4.93 13.54 7.26
CA VAL A 249 -5.28 13.92 5.89
C VAL A 249 -6.61 13.28 5.47
N LEU A 250 -6.87 12.00 5.77
CA LEU A 250 -8.19 11.41 5.53
C LEU A 250 -9.30 12.05 6.40
N LYS A 251 -9.02 12.44 7.66
CA LYS A 251 -9.99 13.15 8.51
C LYS A 251 -10.27 14.57 8.03
N ALA A 252 -9.30 15.23 7.40
CA ALA A 252 -9.46 16.54 6.79
C ALA A 252 -10.21 16.46 5.46
N MET A 253 -9.96 15.43 4.65
CA MET A 253 -10.69 15.19 3.39
C MET A 253 -12.14 14.77 3.62
N ALA A 254 -12.45 14.03 4.70
CA ALA A 254 -13.83 13.70 5.08
C ALA A 254 -14.67 14.89 5.55
N ARG A 255 -14.05 16.04 5.87
CA ARG A 255 -14.73 17.30 6.23
C ARG A 255 -14.98 18.21 5.04
N LEU A 256 -14.45 17.88 3.87
CA LEU A 256 -14.53 18.68 2.64
C LEU A 256 -15.51 18.10 1.60
N ILE A 257 -16.33 17.11 1.97
CA ILE A 257 -17.46 16.65 1.15
C ILE A 257 -18.72 17.36 1.66
N PRO A 258 -19.27 18.36 0.95
CA PRO A 258 -20.60 18.86 1.25
C PRO A 258 -21.60 17.72 0.98
N SER A 259 -22.30 17.32 2.03
CA SER A 259 -23.51 16.50 1.96
C SER A 259 -24.50 17.15 0.97
N LEU A 260 -24.60 16.61 -0.23
CA LEU A 260 -25.75 16.78 -1.12
C LEU A 260 -26.94 16.05 -0.50
N ALA A 261 -27.53 16.67 0.53
CA ALA A 261 -28.84 16.32 1.01
C ALA A 261 -29.86 16.95 0.06
N VAL A 262 -30.43 16.11 -0.81
CA VAL A 262 -31.64 16.40 -1.57
C VAL A 262 -32.77 16.68 -0.57
N ALA A 263 -33.30 17.90 -0.59
CA ALA A 263 -34.52 18.24 0.11
C ALA A 263 -35.74 17.70 -0.67
N PRO A 264 -36.77 17.16 -0.01
CA PRO A 264 -38.00 16.79 -0.68
C PRO A 264 -38.83 18.06 -0.95
N SER A 265 -39.28 18.21 -2.20
CA SER A 265 -40.17 19.29 -2.63
C SER A 265 -41.60 19.09 -2.11
N PRO A 266 -42.34 20.19 -1.82
CA PRO A 266 -43.74 20.16 -1.39
C PRO A 266 -44.72 19.74 -2.49
#